data_AF-A0A4P6FPJ9-F1
#
_entry.id   AF-A0A4P6FPJ9-F1
#
_cell.length_a   1.000
_cell.length_b   1.000
_cell.length_c   1.000
_cell.angle_alpha   90.00
_cell.angle_beta   90.00
_cell.angle_gamma   90.00
#
_symmetry.space_group_name_H-M   'P 1'
#
loop_
_entity.id
_entity.type
_entity.pdbx_description
1 polymer ?
#
loop_
_entity_poly.entity_id
_entity_poly.type
_entity_poly.pdbx_seq_one_letter_code
_entity_poly.pdbx_strand_id
1 'polypeptide(L)'
;MPLAYHSSCAATKAGVWALGRVLNEELRLAGVGKRIKVVTLMPWAADTPFWTHAANYSGHKPRMILMDDPDKVAEAIVWVSLHPREELPVGWKAQAASTFHTILPDLTEKISADIVHREMAKGSPDPATPGAVHRPTPEGRGVEGGVRQRMDREDKARQRTDPR
;
A
#
# COMPACT_ATOMS: atom_id res chain seq x y z
N MET A 1 -8.93 -0.56 -2.55
CA MET A 1 -8.90 -1.95 -3.03
C MET A 1 -8.60 -2.87 -1.86
N PRO A 2 -9.49 -3.80 -1.49
CA PRO A 2 -9.18 -4.80 -0.50
C PRO A 2 -8.16 -5.81 -1.07
N LEU A 3 -7.14 -6.13 -0.29
CA LEU A 3 -6.15 -7.16 -0.61
C LEU A 3 -6.19 -8.20 0.51
N ALA A 4 -6.05 -9.48 0.15
CA ALA A 4 -5.94 -10.56 1.12
C ALA A 4 -4.82 -10.24 2.13
N TYR A 5 -4.97 -10.70 3.38
CA TYR A 5 -4.04 -10.46 4.50
C TYR A 5 -3.96 -9.01 5.04
N HIS A 6 -4.76 -8.08 4.50
CA HIS A 6 -4.75 -6.67 4.91
C HIS A 6 -6.12 -6.15 5.36
N SER A 7 -6.99 -6.98 5.94
CA SER A 7 -8.37 -6.62 6.29
C SER A 7 -8.48 -5.39 7.19
N SER A 8 -7.72 -5.33 8.29
CA SER A 8 -7.72 -4.20 9.23
C SER A 8 -7.22 -2.92 8.54
N CYS A 9 -6.11 -3.01 7.80
CA CYS A 9 -5.55 -1.90 7.04
C CYS A 9 -6.53 -1.38 5.98
N ALA A 10 -7.19 -2.28 5.25
CA ALA A 10 -8.18 -1.94 4.22
C ALA A 10 -9.38 -1.21 4.83
N ALA A 11 -9.93 -1.73 5.93
CA ALA A 11 -11.05 -1.11 6.63
C ALA A 11 -10.69 0.30 7.13
N THR A 12 -9.53 0.46 7.79
CA THR A 12 -9.08 1.77 8.27
C THR A 12 -8.82 2.75 7.12
N LYS A 13 -8.16 2.33 6.03
CA LYS A 13 -7.90 3.20 4.87
C LYS A 13 -9.18 3.63 4.16
N ALA A 14 -10.18 2.75 4.06
CA ALA A 14 -11.49 3.11 3.53
C ALA A 14 -12.20 4.14 4.43
N GLY A 15 -12.10 3.99 5.76
CA GLY A 15 -12.61 4.97 6.72
C GLY A 15 -11.96 6.34 6.59
N VAL A 16 -10.64 6.41 6.46
CA VAL A 16 -9.90 7.68 6.24
C VAL A 16 -10.33 8.35 4.93
N TRP A 17 -10.49 7.58 3.86
CA TRP A 17 -10.95 8.12 2.58
C TRP A 17 -12.38 8.69 2.66
N ALA A 18 -13.30 7.96 3.30
CA ALA A 18 -14.68 8.43 3.49
C ALA A 18 -14.71 9.71 4.35
N LEU A 19 -13.91 9.76 5.43
CA LEU A 19 -13.76 10.94 6.27
C LEU A 19 -13.27 12.16 5.46
N GLY A 20 -12.27 11.97 4.60
CA GLY A 20 -11.76 13.04 3.74
C GLY A 20 -12.82 13.63 2.81
N ARG A 21 -13.72 12.79 2.28
CA ARG A 21 -14.87 13.25 1.46
C ARG A 21 -15.86 14.07 2.26
N VAL A 22 -16.26 13.57 3.43
CA VAL A 22 -17.20 14.27 4.31
C VAL A 22 -16.67 15.65 4.70
N LEU A 23 -15.40 15.74 5.10
CA LEU A 23 -14.77 17.01 5.46
C LEU A 23 -14.75 18.01 4.30
N ASN A 24 -14.51 17.57 3.05
CA ASN A 24 -14.55 18.47 1.90
C ASN A 24 -15.95 19.07 1.70
N GLU A 25 -17.01 18.28 1.86
CA GLU A 25 -18.39 18.77 1.78
C GLU A 25 -18.76 19.71 2.94
N GLU A 26 -18.37 19.37 4.17
CA GLU A 26 -18.59 20.24 5.34
C GLU A 26 -17.89 21.59 5.19
N LEU A 27 -16.64 21.60 4.72
CA LEU A 27 -15.89 22.83 4.47
C LEU A 27 -16.49 23.66 3.32
N ARG A 28 -17.05 23.00 2.30
CA ARG A 28 -17.79 23.65 1.21
C ARG A 28 -19.05 24.34 1.75
N LEU A 29 -19.84 23.64 2.57
CA LEU A 29 -21.07 24.17 3.18
C LEU A 29 -20.78 25.29 4.19
N ALA A 30 -19.67 25.22 4.92
CA ALA A 30 -19.24 26.25 5.85
C ALA A 30 -18.64 27.50 5.15
N GLY A 31 -18.54 27.52 3.82
CA GLY A 31 -18.02 28.66 3.05
C GLY A 31 -16.50 28.86 3.16
N VAL A 32 -15.77 27.95 3.81
CA VAL A 32 -14.31 28.03 4.03
C VAL A 32 -13.49 27.12 3.12
N GLY A 33 -14.14 26.32 2.26
CA GLY A 33 -13.48 25.36 1.37
C GLY A 33 -12.50 25.96 0.35
N LYS A 34 -12.44 27.29 0.17
CA LYS A 34 -11.38 27.94 -0.61
C LYS A 34 -10.10 28.20 0.22
N ARG A 35 -10.22 28.30 1.54
CA ARG A 35 -9.14 28.59 2.49
C ARG A 35 -8.55 27.32 3.10
N ILE A 36 -9.40 26.34 3.38
CA ILE A 36 -8.99 25.04 3.95
C ILE A 36 -9.23 23.97 2.90
N LYS A 37 -8.18 23.23 2.56
CA LYS A 37 -8.20 22.14 1.59
C LYS A 37 -7.86 20.84 2.29
N VAL A 38 -8.71 19.83 2.13
CA VAL A 38 -8.47 18.47 2.61
C VAL A 38 -8.20 17.60 1.41
N VAL A 39 -7.04 16.96 1.40
CA VAL A 39 -6.58 16.13 0.28
C VAL A 39 -6.41 14.70 0.78
N THR A 40 -7.07 13.75 0.12
CA THR A 40 -6.86 12.33 0.37
C THR A 40 -5.85 11.75 -0.64
N LEU A 41 -4.66 11.41 -0.16
CA LEU A 41 -3.64 10.71 -0.95
C LEU A 41 -3.88 9.20 -0.93
N MET A 42 -3.85 8.58 -2.11
CA MET A 42 -4.08 7.14 -2.27
C MET A 42 -2.87 6.49 -2.94
N PRO A 43 -1.80 6.19 -2.18
CA PRO A 43 -0.63 5.53 -2.72
C PRO A 43 -0.84 4.04 -2.94
N TRP A 44 -0.15 3.50 -3.95
CA TRP A 44 0.10 2.06 -4.06
C TRP A 44 1.12 1.61 -2.99
N ALA A 45 1.35 0.31 -2.90
CA ALA A 45 2.42 -0.24 -2.06
C ALA A 45 3.77 0.38 -2.42
N ALA A 46 4.51 0.84 -1.41
CA ALA A 46 5.86 1.38 -1.55
C ALA A 46 6.88 0.49 -0.83
N ASP A 47 8.11 0.49 -1.33
CA ASP A 47 9.22 -0.28 -0.76
C ASP A 47 9.83 0.45 0.46
N THR A 48 9.05 0.56 1.53
CA THR A 48 9.49 1.16 2.81
C THR A 48 9.74 0.08 3.87
N PRO A 49 10.41 0.39 5.00
CA PRO A 49 10.57 -0.56 6.09
C PRO A 49 9.28 -1.08 6.72
N PHE A 50 8.10 -0.55 6.34
CA PHE A 50 6.79 -1.02 6.81
C PHE A 50 6.68 -2.56 6.83
N TRP A 51 7.21 -3.23 5.80
CA TRP A 51 7.16 -4.68 5.65
C TRP A 51 7.98 -5.46 6.71
N THR A 52 8.93 -4.81 7.37
CA THR A 52 9.69 -5.35 8.51
C THR A 52 8.97 -5.10 9.84
N HIS A 53 8.19 -4.02 9.92
CA HIS A 53 7.44 -3.65 11.13
C HIS A 53 6.07 -4.32 11.22
N ALA A 54 5.52 -4.77 10.08
CA ALA A 54 4.23 -5.42 10.04
C ALA A 54 4.24 -6.75 10.83
N ALA A 55 3.19 -6.99 11.60
CA ALA A 55 2.94 -8.33 12.14
C ALA A 55 2.73 -9.32 10.99
N ASN A 56 3.37 -10.48 11.10
CA ASN A 56 3.34 -11.48 10.05
C ASN A 56 3.06 -12.86 10.66
N TYR A 57 1.93 -13.44 10.26
CA TYR A 57 1.50 -14.79 10.64
C TYR A 57 1.28 -15.68 9.41
N SER A 58 1.77 -15.27 8.24
CA SER A 58 1.55 -15.97 6.97
C SER A 58 2.52 -17.13 6.71
N GLY A 59 3.55 -17.28 7.56
CA GLY A 59 4.62 -18.28 7.40
C GLY A 59 5.67 -17.95 6.33
N HIS A 60 5.50 -16.83 5.60
CA HIS A 60 6.38 -16.39 4.53
C HIS A 60 6.72 -14.91 4.67
N LYS A 61 7.89 -14.49 4.19
CA LYS A 61 8.27 -13.07 4.20
C LYS A 61 7.29 -12.25 3.37
N PRO A 62 6.76 -11.12 3.88
CA PRO A 62 5.71 -10.36 3.19
C PRO A 62 6.15 -9.87 1.81
N ARG A 63 5.38 -10.17 0.76
CA ARG A 63 5.61 -9.76 -0.63
C ARG A 63 4.43 -8.99 -1.18
N MET A 64 4.69 -8.05 -2.08
CA MET A 64 3.66 -7.39 -2.88
C MET A 64 4.21 -7.02 -4.25
N ILE A 65 3.37 -7.18 -5.26
CA ILE A 65 3.75 -6.85 -6.64
C ILE A 65 3.78 -5.35 -6.89
N LEU A 66 4.65 -4.96 -7.82
CA LEU A 66 4.71 -3.63 -8.40
C LEU A 66 4.90 -2.50 -7.38
N MET A 67 5.60 -2.76 -6.27
CA MET A 67 5.94 -1.73 -5.29
C MET A 67 6.62 -0.53 -5.96
N ASP A 68 6.23 0.67 -5.56
CA ASP A 68 6.85 1.92 -5.98
C ASP A 68 7.97 2.35 -5.04
N ASP A 69 8.86 3.23 -5.52
CA ASP A 69 9.88 3.88 -4.69
C ASP A 69 9.19 4.79 -3.65
N PRO A 70 9.66 4.83 -2.40
CA PRO A 70 9.12 5.72 -1.37
C PRO A 70 9.08 7.19 -1.78
N ASP A 71 10.08 7.64 -2.55
CA ASP A 71 10.21 9.02 -3.01
C ASP A 71 9.01 9.48 -3.83
N LYS A 72 8.38 8.60 -4.61
CA LYS A 72 7.17 8.95 -5.36
C LYS A 72 6.02 9.38 -4.45
N VAL A 73 5.92 8.77 -3.27
CA VAL A 73 4.90 9.15 -2.27
C VAL A 73 5.27 10.48 -1.62
N ALA A 74 6.54 10.70 -1.30
CA ALA A 74 7.02 11.97 -0.74
C ALA A 74 6.81 13.13 -1.72
N GLU A 75 7.16 12.95 -2.99
CA GLU A 75 6.94 13.92 -4.06
C GLU A 75 5.46 14.25 -4.23
N ALA A 76 4.58 13.24 -4.19
CA ALA A 76 3.13 13.46 -4.29
C ALA A 76 2.58 14.28 -3.10
N ILE A 77 3.07 14.03 -1.88
CA ILE A 77 2.71 14.82 -0.69
C ILE A 77 3.11 16.29 -0.88
N VAL A 78 4.35 16.54 -1.32
CA VAL A 78 4.83 17.91 -1.56
C VAL A 78 4.02 18.57 -2.68
N TRP A 79 3.82 17.86 -3.79
CA TRP A 79 3.11 18.40 -4.95
C TRP A 79 1.68 18.81 -4.62
N VAL A 80 0.96 17.99 -3.85
CA VAL A 80 -0.45 18.25 -3.53
C VAL A 80 -0.62 19.37 -2.49
N SER A 81 0.41 19.66 -1.71
CA SER A 81 0.43 20.85 -0.84
C SER A 81 0.40 22.15 -1.63
N LEU A 82 0.93 22.14 -2.86
CA LEU A 82 0.95 23.28 -3.79
C LEU A 82 -0.21 23.25 -4.79
N HIS A 83 -0.68 22.05 -5.14
CA HIS A 83 -1.72 21.81 -6.13
C HIS A 83 -2.86 20.97 -5.54
N PRO A 84 -3.67 21.53 -4.63
CA PRO A 84 -4.67 20.75 -3.89
C PRO A 84 -5.70 20.12 -4.82
N ARG A 85 -5.93 18.82 -4.60
CA ARG A 85 -6.96 17.99 -5.26
C ARG A 85 -7.70 17.23 -4.17
N GLU A 86 -9.01 17.02 -4.31
CA GLU A 86 -9.78 16.29 -3.28
C GLU A 86 -9.24 14.86 -3.08
N GLU A 87 -8.90 14.20 -4.19
CA GLU A 87 -8.32 12.86 -4.22
C GLU A 87 -7.15 12.80 -5.20
N LEU A 88 -6.04 12.19 -4.77
CA LEU A 88 -4.86 11.98 -5.60
C LEU A 88 -4.34 10.54 -5.47
N PRO A 89 -4.63 9.67 -6.45
CA PRO A 89 -3.90 8.41 -6.61
C PRO A 89 -2.43 8.70 -6.92
N VAL A 90 -1.50 8.12 -6.15
CA VAL A 90 -0.06 8.36 -6.36
C VAL A 90 0.46 7.46 -7.49
N GLY A 91 0.74 8.09 -8.64
CA GLY A 91 1.27 7.42 -9.82
C GLY A 91 0.21 6.68 -10.65
N TRP A 92 0.57 6.32 -11.88
CA TRP A 92 -0.33 5.72 -12.86
C TRP A 92 -0.91 4.37 -12.40
N LYS A 93 -0.19 3.63 -11.55
CA LYS A 93 -0.63 2.34 -11.01
C LYS A 93 -1.75 2.50 -9.99
N ALA A 94 -1.61 3.46 -9.07
CA ALA A 94 -2.67 3.77 -8.11
C ALA A 94 -3.90 4.33 -8.83
N GLN A 95 -3.69 5.13 -9.88
CA GLN A 95 -4.76 5.63 -10.74
C GLN A 95 -5.47 4.48 -11.46
N ALA A 96 -4.73 3.56 -12.09
CA ALA A 96 -5.29 2.37 -12.72
C ALA A 96 -6.07 1.50 -11.71
N ALA A 97 -5.47 1.17 -10.56
CA ALA A 97 -6.13 0.36 -9.52
C ALA A 97 -7.42 1.03 -8.99
N SER A 98 -7.39 2.35 -8.78
CA SER A 98 -8.57 3.12 -8.37
C SER A 98 -9.65 3.09 -9.45
N THR A 99 -9.30 3.36 -10.71
CA THR A 99 -10.23 3.34 -11.84
C THR A 99 -10.82 1.94 -12.09
N PHE A 100 -10.01 0.88 -12.05
CA PHE A 100 -10.48 -0.50 -12.28
C PHE A 100 -11.40 -1.00 -11.16
N HIS A 101 -11.11 -0.69 -9.90
CA HIS A 101 -11.99 -1.04 -8.78
C HIS A 101 -13.33 -0.32 -8.83
N THR A 102 -13.35 0.94 -9.30
CA THR A 102 -14.60 1.69 -9.49
C THR A 102 -15.45 1.13 -10.63
N ILE A 103 -14.84 0.47 -11.63
CA ILE A 103 -15.53 -0.03 -12.82
C ILE A 103 -15.97 -1.50 -12.68
N LEU A 104 -15.16 -2.38 -12.06
CA LEU A 104 -15.45 -3.82 -11.90
C LEU A 104 -14.91 -4.35 -10.54
N PRO A 105 -15.59 -4.07 -9.41
CA PRO A 105 -15.09 -4.40 -8.08
C PRO A 105 -14.86 -5.91 -7.88
N ASP A 106 -15.87 -6.74 -8.14
CA ASP A 106 -15.85 -8.18 -7.81
C ASP A 106 -14.82 -8.99 -8.63
N LEU A 107 -14.59 -8.62 -9.89
CA LEU A 107 -13.60 -9.26 -10.75
C LEU A 107 -12.17 -8.88 -10.32
N THR A 108 -11.99 -7.61 -9.94
CA THR A 108 -10.69 -7.11 -9.51
C THR A 108 -10.30 -7.67 -8.15
N GLU A 109 -11.27 -7.91 -7.25
CA GLU A 109 -11.02 -8.47 -5.93
C GLU A 109 -10.53 -9.92 -5.98
N LYS A 110 -11.18 -10.81 -6.74
CA LYS A 110 -10.74 -12.21 -6.87
C LYS A 110 -9.36 -12.33 -7.53
N ILE A 111 -9.15 -11.61 -8.62
CA ILE A 111 -7.87 -11.61 -9.34
C ILE A 111 -6.75 -11.04 -8.45
N SER A 112 -7.02 -9.94 -7.75
CA SER A 112 -6.03 -9.33 -6.85
C SER A 112 -5.72 -10.23 -5.64
N ALA A 113 -6.72 -10.90 -5.08
CA ALA A 113 -6.54 -11.84 -3.98
C ALA A 113 -5.66 -13.03 -4.40
N ASP A 114 -5.92 -13.62 -5.57
CA ASP A 114 -5.12 -14.74 -6.08
C ASP A 114 -3.68 -14.33 -6.41
N ILE A 115 -3.50 -13.15 -7.01
CA ILE A 115 -2.17 -12.61 -7.30
C ILE A 115 -1.39 -12.35 -6.01
N VAL A 116 -2.00 -11.68 -5.03
CA VAL A 116 -1.37 -11.40 -3.74
C VAL A 116 -1.07 -12.70 -2.99
N HIS A 117 -1.98 -13.67 -3.00
CA HIS A 117 -1.77 -14.96 -2.36
C HIS A 117 -0.60 -15.72 -3.00
N ARG A 118 -0.54 -15.79 -4.33
CA ARG A 118 0.59 -16.41 -5.05
C ARG A 118 1.91 -15.71 -4.76
N GLU A 119 1.90 -14.38 -4.66
CA GLU A 119 3.10 -13.61 -4.35
C GLU A 119 3.53 -13.76 -2.90
N MET A 120 2.59 -13.86 -1.96
CA MET A 120 2.90 -14.19 -0.57
C MET A 120 3.48 -15.60 -0.43
N ALA A 121 2.94 -16.59 -1.15
CA ALA A 121 3.47 -17.96 -1.19
C ALA A 121 4.88 -18.04 -1.79
N LYS A 122 5.30 -17.01 -2.53
CA LYS A 122 6.67 -16.86 -3.00
C LYS A 122 7.61 -16.31 -1.92
N GLY A 123 7.16 -15.84 -0.78
CA GLY A 123 8.10 -15.37 0.26
C GLY A 123 9.04 -16.49 0.72
N SER A 124 10.26 -16.16 1.13
CA SER A 124 11.06 -17.13 1.89
C SER A 124 10.33 -17.50 3.19
N PRO A 125 10.50 -18.71 3.76
CA PRO A 125 9.90 -19.04 5.05
C PRO A 125 10.26 -18.01 6.13
N ASP A 126 9.27 -17.61 6.93
CA ASP A 126 9.42 -16.59 7.96
C ASP A 126 8.61 -16.99 9.21
N PRO A 127 9.23 -17.05 10.40
CA PRO A 127 8.52 -17.36 11.63
C PRO A 127 7.42 -16.33 11.92
N ALA A 128 6.36 -16.79 12.60
CA ALA A 128 5.31 -15.89 13.07
C ALA A 128 5.89 -14.82 13.99
N THR A 129 5.55 -13.56 13.73
CA THR A 129 6.03 -12.41 14.49
C THR A 129 4.91 -11.39 14.73
N PRO A 130 4.79 -10.84 15.96
CA PRO A 130 3.88 -9.73 16.22
C PRO A 130 4.37 -8.42 15.58
N GLY A 131 5.56 -8.40 14.97
CA GLY A 131 6.16 -7.18 14.42
C GLY A 131 6.27 -6.09 15.47
N ALA A 132 6.03 -4.84 15.05
CA ALA A 132 6.07 -3.67 15.91
C ALA A 132 4.72 -3.35 16.60
N VAL A 133 3.76 -4.29 16.62
CA VAL A 133 2.38 -4.03 17.11
C VAL A 133 2.34 -3.68 18.60
N HIS A 134 3.15 -4.37 19.42
CA HIS A 134 3.14 -4.20 20.88
C HIS A 134 4.38 -3.49 21.41
N ARG A 135 5.50 -3.52 20.68
CA ARG A 135 6.77 -2.92 21.06
C ARG A 135 7.46 -2.36 19.82
N PRO A 136 8.15 -1.22 19.92
CA PRO A 136 8.90 -0.67 18.80
C PRO A 136 10.07 -1.57 18.41
N THR A 137 10.32 -1.68 17.11
CA THR A 137 11.44 -2.42 16.54
C THR A 137 12.57 -1.41 16.19
N PRO A 138 13.82 -1.65 16.62
CA PRO A 138 14.92 -0.72 16.34
C PRO A 138 15.36 -0.69 14.87
N GLU A 139 15.15 -1.78 14.13
CA GLU A 139 15.44 -1.90 12.70
C GLU A 139 14.50 -1.06 11.83
N GLY A 140 14.91 -0.77 10.59
CA GLY A 140 13.99 -0.20 9.60
C GLY A 140 13.53 1.24 9.89
N ARG A 141 14.43 2.10 10.40
CA ARG A 141 14.18 3.54 10.62
C ARG A 141 14.53 4.43 9.41
N GLY A 142 14.95 3.81 8.31
CA GLY A 142 15.26 4.49 7.05
C GLY A 142 14.02 4.68 6.15
N VAL A 143 14.25 5.14 4.93
CA VAL A 143 13.20 5.34 3.92
C VAL A 143 12.94 4.07 3.11
N GLU A 144 14.01 3.38 2.72
CA GLU A 144 13.97 2.17 1.87
C GLU A 144 13.81 0.89 2.68
N GLY A 145 12.91 0.01 2.23
CA GLY A 145 12.65 -1.31 2.84
C GLY A 145 13.52 -2.44 2.28
N GLY A 146 14.04 -2.28 1.06
CA GLY A 146 14.83 -3.30 0.37
C GLY A 146 14.04 -4.57 -0.01
N VAL A 147 12.71 -4.50 0.00
CA VAL A 147 11.83 -5.63 -0.25
C VAL A 147 11.86 -6.04 -1.71
N ARG A 148 11.91 -5.09 -2.64
CA ARG A 148 12.03 -5.40 -4.08
C ARG A 148 13.32 -6.17 -4.37
N GLN A 149 14.45 -5.69 -3.83
CA GLN A 149 15.75 -6.37 -3.97
C GLN A 149 15.75 -7.76 -3.32
N ARG A 150 14.98 -7.96 -2.25
CA ARG A 150 14.80 -9.28 -1.65
C ARG A 150 13.98 -10.19 -2.55
N MET A 151 12.85 -9.70 -3.08
CA MET A 151 12.00 -10.45 -4.01
C MET A 151 12.76 -10.91 -5.25
N ASP A 152 13.60 -10.05 -5.82
CA ASP A 152 14.45 -10.38 -6.96
C ASP A 152 15.42 -11.53 -6.65
N ARG A 153 15.99 -11.55 -5.43
CA ARG A 153 16.88 -12.62 -4.97
C ARG A 153 16.13 -13.93 -4.77
N GLU A 154 14.95 -13.89 -4.17
CA GLU A 154 14.08 -15.06 -3.98
C GLU A 154 13.66 -15.67 -5.33
N ASP A 155 13.34 -14.83 -6.30
CA ASP A 155 12.89 -15.27 -7.62
C ASP A 155 14.03 -15.87 -8.43
N LYS A 156 15.24 -15.28 -8.37
CA LYS A 156 16.46 -15.87 -8.93
C LYS A 156 16.83 -17.20 -8.28
N ALA A 157 16.67 -17.32 -6.97
CA ALA A 157 16.95 -18.57 -6.25
C ALA A 157 16.00 -19.69 -6.71
N ARG A 158 14.70 -19.40 -6.83
CA ARG A 158 13.72 -20.36 -7.35
C ARG A 158 14.01 -20.85 -8.76
N GLN A 159 14.37 -19.93 -9.67
CA GLN A 159 14.71 -20.29 -11.06
C GLN A 159 15.92 -21.23 -11.16
N ARG A 160 16.82 -21.22 -10.16
CA ARG A 160 17.97 -22.13 -10.08
C ARG A 160 17.59 -23.52 -9.56
N THR A 161 16.62 -23.59 -8.65
CA THR A 161 16.19 -24.85 -8.02
C THR A 161 15.17 -25.62 -8.86
N ASP A 162 14.45 -24.93 -9.75
CA ASP A 162 13.48 -25.50 -10.69
C ASP A 162 13.76 -24.99 -12.12
N PRO A 163 14.84 -25.49 -12.76
CA PRO A 163 15.12 -25.18 -14.16
C PRO A 163 14.10 -25.91 -15.02
N ARG A 164 13.17 -25.16 -15.62
CA ARG A 164 12.26 -25.68 -16.64
C ARG A 164 13.01 -26.32 -17.81
#